data_AF-A0A3N5N6B3-F1
#
_entry.id   AF-A0A3N5N6B3-F1
#
_cell.length_a   1.000
_cell.length_b   1.000
_cell.length_c   1.000
_cell.angle_alpha   90.00
_cell.angle_beta   90.00
_cell.angle_gamma   90.00
#
_symmetry.space_group_name_H-M   'P 1'
#
loop_
_entity.id
_entity.type
_entity.pdbx_description
1 polymer ?
#
loop_
_entity_poly.entity_id
_entity_poly.type
_entity_poly.pdbx_seq_one_letter_code
_entity_poly.pdbx_strand_id
1 'polypeptide(L)'
;MGISDLAFHSIGIILYQKNAQHLFSDFIEDLFGDGGIILCALGSDDMKRLEHVSLSFRLDFDDAYQYVVAEKFDLALVSFDADFDRTDRKRLIPADIL
;
A
#
# COMPACT_ATOMS: atom_id res chain seq x y z
N MET A 1 1.93 -6.09 10.61
CA MET A 1 1.61 -6.02 9.17
C MET A 1 0.66 -4.86 8.96
N GLY A 2 0.72 -4.20 7.80
CA GLY A 2 -0.12 -3.03 7.52
C GLY A 2 -0.55 -3.00 6.07
N ILE A 3 -1.67 -2.32 5.81
CA ILE A 3 -2.14 -1.95 4.48
C ILE A 3 -2.20 -0.44 4.41
N SER A 4 -1.79 0.16 3.30
CA SER A 4 -1.99 1.60 3.12
C SER A 4 -3.48 1.91 2.91
N ASP A 5 -3.91 3.07 3.39
CA ASP A 5 -5.23 3.61 3.12
C ASP A 5 -5.48 3.79 1.62
N LEU A 6 -4.46 4.16 0.85
CA LEU A 6 -4.56 4.22 -0.61
C LEU A 6 -4.92 2.85 -1.22
N ALA A 7 -4.22 1.77 -0.82
CA ALA A 7 -4.54 0.43 -1.33
C ALA A 7 -5.94 -0.03 -0.87
N PHE A 8 -6.27 0.22 0.41
CA PHE A 8 -7.57 -0.09 0.97
C PHE A 8 -8.72 0.61 0.22
N HIS A 9 -8.60 1.91 -0.02
CA HIS A 9 -9.59 2.68 -0.77
C HIS A 9 -9.66 2.27 -2.24
N SER A 10 -8.53 1.98 -2.89
CA SER A 10 -8.48 1.49 -4.26
C SER A 10 -9.23 0.17 -4.42
N ILE A 11 -9.05 -0.77 -3.49
CA ILE A 11 -9.80 -2.04 -3.46
C ILE A 11 -11.30 -1.76 -3.29
N GLY A 12 -11.68 -0.88 -2.35
CA GLY A 12 -13.06 -0.47 -2.16
C GLY A 12 -13.70 0.11 -3.42
N ILE A 13 -13.01 1.02 -4.10
CA ILE A 13 -13.47 1.61 -5.38
C ILE A 13 -13.71 0.51 -6.42
N ILE A 14 -12.77 -0.42 -6.59
CA ILE A 14 -12.88 -1.51 -7.56
C ILE A 14 -14.07 -2.41 -7.23
N LEU A 15 -14.24 -2.83 -5.98
CA LEU A 15 -15.34 -3.71 -5.58
C LEU A 15 -16.71 -3.05 -5.76
N TYR A 16 -16.83 -1.76 -5.45
CA TYR A 16 -18.07 -1.00 -5.69
C TYR A 16 -18.38 -0.85 -7.18
N GLN A 17 -17.37 -0.56 -8.02
CA GLN A 17 -17.54 -0.53 -9.49
C GLN A 17 -17.99 -1.88 -10.06
N LYS A 18 -17.65 -2.98 -9.40
CA LYS A 18 -18.06 -4.34 -9.78
C LYS A 18 -19.39 -4.80 -9.16
N ASN A 19 -20.10 -3.94 -8.42
CA ASN A 19 -21.30 -4.30 -7.66
C ASN A 19 -21.07 -5.46 -6.66
N ALA A 20 -19.88 -5.51 -6.07
CA ALA A 20 -19.45 -6.54 -5.13
C ALA A 20 -19.28 -5.97 -3.72
N GLN A 21 -20.21 -5.13 -3.26
CA GLN A 21 -20.11 -4.42 -1.98
C GLN A 21 -20.03 -5.37 -0.78
N HIS A 22 -20.69 -6.53 -0.85
CA HIS A 22 -20.62 -7.55 0.21
C HIS A 22 -19.18 -8.05 0.43
N LEU A 23 -18.40 -8.25 -0.65
CA LEU A 23 -16.99 -8.65 -0.54
C LEU A 23 -16.14 -7.58 0.12
N PHE A 24 -16.51 -6.30 0.02
CA PHE A 24 -15.79 -5.24 0.72
C PHE A 24 -16.07 -5.27 2.23
N SER A 25 -17.30 -5.60 2.63
CA SER A 25 -17.62 -5.85 4.05
C SER A 25 -16.82 -7.02 4.60
N ASP A 26 -16.81 -8.15 3.89
CA ASP A 26 -16.03 -9.33 4.28
C ASP A 26 -14.53 -8.99 4.38
N PHE A 27 -14.00 -8.25 3.40
CA PHE A 27 -12.59 -7.81 3.39
C PHE A 27 -12.22 -6.92 4.59
N ILE A 28 -13.13 -6.07 5.06
CA ILE A 28 -12.92 -5.24 6.26
C ILE A 28 -12.83 -6.12 7.51
N GLU A 29 -13.73 -7.10 7.66
CA GLU A 29 -13.72 -8.02 8.79
C GLU A 29 -12.45 -8.88 8.80
N ASP A 30 -12.06 -9.40 7.64
CA ASP A 30 -10.84 -10.21 7.47
C ASP A 30 -9.57 -9.43 7.85
N LEU A 31 -9.46 -8.16 7.41
CA LEU A 31 -8.28 -7.33 7.68
C LEU A 31 -8.20 -6.84 9.13
N PHE A 32 -9.29 -6.24 9.61
CA PHE A 32 -9.26 -5.42 10.83
C PHE A 32 -9.93 -6.08 12.04
N GLY A 33 -10.74 -7.11 11.83
CA GLY A 33 -11.32 -7.91 12.90
C GLY A 33 -10.28 -8.84 13.50
N ASP A 34 -10.10 -10.00 12.89
CA ASP A 34 -9.18 -11.04 13.38
C ASP A 34 -7.75 -10.87 12.86
N GLY A 35 -7.56 -10.15 11.74
CA GLY A 35 -6.28 -10.04 11.04
C GLY A 35 -5.23 -9.14 11.71
N GLY A 36 -5.64 -8.26 12.65
CA GLY A 36 -4.72 -7.35 13.35
C GLY A 36 -3.94 -6.40 12.43
N ILE A 37 -4.45 -6.13 11.23
CA ILE A 37 -3.80 -5.27 10.24
C ILE A 37 -3.97 -3.81 10.63
N ILE A 38 -2.90 -3.04 10.53
CA ILE A 38 -2.93 -1.61 10.77
C ILE A 38 -3.19 -0.89 9.45
N LEU A 39 -4.11 0.07 9.45
CA LEU A 39 -4.31 0.99 8.35
C LEU A 39 -3.25 2.10 8.41
N CYS A 40 -2.34 2.11 7.46
CA CYS A 40 -1.24 3.06 7.38
C CYS A 40 -1.58 4.22 6.44
N ALA A 41 -1.39 5.46 6.89
CA ALA A 41 -1.69 6.64 6.09
C ALA A 41 -0.60 7.71 6.18
N LEU A 42 -0.49 8.51 5.12
CA LEU A 42 0.40 9.67 5.05
C LEU A 42 -0.33 10.94 5.48
N GLY A 43 0.33 11.74 6.31
CA GLY A 43 -0.11 13.09 6.63
C GLY A 43 0.34 14.08 5.55
N SER A 44 -0.16 15.31 5.60
CA SER A 44 0.18 16.36 4.62
C SER A 44 1.68 16.64 4.50
N ASP A 45 2.45 16.50 5.58
CA ASP A 45 3.90 16.67 5.54
C ASP A 45 4.61 15.48 4.90
N ASP A 46 4.11 14.26 5.09
CA ASP A 46 4.62 13.08 4.38
C ASP A 46 4.34 13.18 2.88
N MET A 47 3.17 13.72 2.50
CA MET A 47 2.76 13.90 1.10
C MET A 47 3.73 14.79 0.31
N LYS A 48 4.40 15.74 0.96
CA LYS A 48 5.43 16.59 0.32
C LYS A 48 6.65 15.78 -0.13
N ARG A 49 6.89 14.61 0.46
CA ARG A 49 8.02 13.74 0.10
C ARG A 49 7.78 12.96 -1.19
N LEU A 50 6.52 12.85 -1.64
CA LEU A 50 6.16 12.04 -2.80
C LEU A 50 6.86 12.51 -4.08
N GLU A 51 6.97 13.83 -4.30
CA GLU A 51 7.67 14.37 -5.48
C GLU A 51 9.13 13.89 -5.52
N HIS A 52 9.84 14.03 -4.41
CA HIS A 52 11.25 13.61 -4.33
C HIS A 52 11.41 12.11 -4.55
N VAL A 53 10.58 11.28 -3.90
CA VAL A 53 10.63 9.82 -4.01
C VAL A 53 10.27 9.36 -5.43
N SER A 54 9.19 9.92 -5.99
CA SER A 54 8.75 9.67 -7.36
C SER A 54 9.85 9.98 -8.36
N LEU A 55 10.49 11.16 -8.28
CA LEU A 55 11.57 11.54 -9.20
C LEU A 55 12.83 10.69 -9.02
N SER A 56 13.21 10.38 -7.77
CA SER A 56 14.42 9.62 -7.46
C SER A 56 14.36 8.18 -7.98
N PHE A 57 13.20 7.54 -7.81
CA PHE A 57 13.00 6.13 -8.16
C PHE A 57 12.15 5.93 -9.42
N ARG A 58 11.70 7.00 -10.07
CA ARG A 58 10.81 6.97 -11.26
C ARG A 58 9.49 6.24 -11.01
N LEU A 59 8.92 6.42 -9.82
CA LEU A 59 7.63 5.85 -9.42
C LEU A 59 6.50 6.79 -9.84
N ASP A 60 5.32 6.25 -10.13
CA ASP A 60 4.11 7.06 -10.23
C ASP A 60 3.61 7.48 -8.83
N PHE A 61 2.43 8.09 -8.78
CA PHE A 61 1.93 8.66 -7.53
C PHE A 61 1.62 7.58 -6.49
N ASP A 62 0.92 6.51 -6.88
CA ASP A 62 0.54 5.44 -5.98
C ASP A 62 1.74 4.64 -5.51
N ASP A 63 2.70 4.34 -6.39
CA ASP A 63 3.92 3.67 -5.98
C ASP A 63 4.76 4.52 -5.03
N ALA A 64 4.92 5.82 -5.33
CA ALA A 64 5.61 6.73 -4.42
C ALA A 64 4.91 6.81 -3.05
N TYR A 65 3.57 6.77 -3.03
CA TYR A 65 2.79 6.72 -1.80
C TYR A 65 3.08 5.45 -1.00
N GLN A 66 3.02 4.28 -1.64
CA GLN A 66 3.32 3.01 -0.99
C GLN A 66 4.75 2.98 -0.42
N TYR A 67 5.71 3.50 -1.18
CA TYR A 67 7.10 3.57 -0.75
C TYR A 67 7.27 4.46 0.50
N VAL A 68 6.68 5.66 0.49
CA VAL A 68 6.76 6.58 1.64
C VAL A 68 6.03 6.02 2.86
N VAL A 69 4.93 5.28 2.68
CA VAL A 69 4.28 4.53 3.76
C VAL A 69 5.23 3.50 4.35
N ALA A 70 5.87 2.68 3.51
CA ALA A 70 6.82 1.66 3.97
C ALA A 70 8.00 2.29 4.75
N GLU A 71 8.52 3.44 4.30
CA GLU A 71 9.56 4.17 5.03
C GLU A 71 9.06 4.72 6.37
N LYS A 72 7.90 5.37 6.40
CA LYS A 72 7.35 6.03 7.60
C LYS A 72 7.09 5.05 8.74
N PHE A 73 6.60 3.86 8.41
CA PHE A 73 6.25 2.82 9.39
C PHE A 73 7.36 1.77 9.57
N ASP A 74 8.52 1.98 8.92
CA ASP A 74 9.64 1.04 8.87
C ASP A 74 9.25 -0.41 8.54
N LEU A 75 8.45 -0.56 7.48
CA LEU A 75 7.96 -1.84 7.01
C LEU A 75 8.72 -2.30 5.76
N ALA A 76 8.75 -3.61 5.55
CA ALA A 76 9.07 -4.18 4.25
C ALA A 76 7.89 -3.99 3.30
N LEU A 77 8.17 -3.69 2.04
CA LEU A 77 7.14 -3.53 1.01
C LEU A 77 6.89 -4.87 0.32
N VAL A 78 5.67 -5.38 0.42
CA VAL A 78 5.26 -6.62 -0.26
C VAL A 78 4.42 -6.24 -1.48
N SER A 79 4.91 -6.51 -2.69
CA SER A 79 4.22 -6.12 -3.92
C SER A 79 4.60 -7.01 -5.11
N PHE A 80 3.64 -7.20 -6.03
CA PHE A 80 3.91 -7.80 -7.35
C PHE A 80 4.39 -6.79 -8.39
N ASP A 81 4.47 -5.50 -8.05
CA ASP A 81 4.98 -4.48 -8.95
C ASP A 81 6.51 -4.44 -8.96
N ALA A 82 7.12 -4.69 -10.12
CA ALA A 82 8.57 -4.70 -10.30
C ALA A 82 9.19 -3.30 -10.25
N ASP A 83 8.37 -2.27 -10.34
CA ASP A 83 8.80 -0.89 -10.27
C ASP A 83 9.43 -0.54 -8.91
N PHE A 84 9.20 -1.33 -7.86
CA PHE A 84 9.88 -1.18 -6.59
C PHE A 84 11.30 -1.76 -6.55
N ASP A 85 11.71 -2.61 -7.51
CA ASP A 85 13.03 -3.26 -7.53
C ASP A 85 14.18 -2.25 -7.70
N ARG A 86 13.87 -1.04 -8.21
CA ARG A 86 14.81 0.09 -8.36
C ARG A 86 14.92 1.01 -7.13
N THR A 87 14.17 0.73 -6.07
CA THR A 87 14.19 1.50 -4.82
C THR A 87 15.22 0.95 -3.83
N ASP A 88 15.56 1.74 -2.81
CA ASP A 88 16.52 1.29 -1.78
C ASP A 88 15.99 0.12 -0.95
N ARG A 89 14.69 0.16 -0.57
CA ARG A 89 14.06 -0.92 0.20
C ARG A 89 13.76 -2.17 -0.64
N LYS A 90 13.59 -2.02 -1.95
CA LYS A 90 13.08 -3.04 -2.87
C LYS A 90 11.72 -3.60 -2.40
N ARG A 91 11.16 -4.52 -3.17
CA ARG A 91 9.99 -5.30 -2.74
C ARG A 91 10.40 -6.68 -2.28
N LEU A 92 9.52 -7.29 -1.49
CA LEU A 92 9.36 -8.73 -1.38
C LEU A 92 8.13 -9.13 -2.20
N ILE A 93 8.14 -10.33 -2.78
CA ILE A 93 6.90 -10.95 -3.27
C ILE A 93 6.31 -11.82 -2.16
N PRO A 94 4.99 -12.09 -2.17
CA PRO A 94 4.37 -12.97 -1.17
C PRO A 94 5.07 -14.33 -1.02
N ALA A 95 5.59 -14.90 -2.12
CA ALA A 95 6.31 -16.16 -2.08
C ALA A 95 7.63 -16.12 -1.27
N ASP A 96 8.18 -14.93 -1.00
CA ASP A 96 9.43 -14.78 -0.22
C ASP A 96 9.18 -14.84 1.30
N ILE A 97 7.93 -14.73 1.75
CA ILE A 97 7.55 -14.56 3.16
C ILE A 97 6.53 -15.59 3.67
N LEU A 98 6.28 -16.64 2.88
CA LEU A 98 5.37 -17.75 3.19
C LEU A 98 6.10 -18.95 3.80
#